data_AF-A0AAW6TA93-F1
#
_entry.id   AF-A0AAW6TA93-F1
#
_cell.length_a   1.000
_cell.length_b   1.000
_cell.length_c   1.000
_cell.angle_alpha   90.00
_cell.angle_beta   90.00
_cell.angle_gamma   90.00
#
_symmetry.space_group_name_H-M   'P 1'
#
loop_
_entity.id
_entity.type
_entity.pdbx_description
1 polymer ?
#
loop_
_entity_poly.entity_id
_entity_poly.type
_entity_poly.pdbx_seq_one_letter_code
_entity_poly.pdbx_strand_id
1 'polypeptide(L)'
;MPTLVPGANTPIPHTPCQVVVTSQNANRFGVEMGCVWIAMDASRRATTSPAYLHESKDWATVTVESEKSHVWTLDLANVFSQNQTQHLQLIVYAYQDASVIAPAVEVNDLGIKVGSDIDYAFHTPERHIKASIVLEIYQRNGQYKCRALAETSSQSLANFAERLQISLDARYPNNMTTGNVLHAIPDNRRPRPQPGDTWTGTAFAIDPYHLLTCEHVVDGTTQIALRQQGYPDMECQVVLTDEGSDTALLKVNQPLPSYLPVRERGYDLLGEQITTLGFPLTGLGSQLQVTQGNIAGLQGIGNDIRFMQFTAPIQPGSSGSPLLLPTGEVVGMVTHTIANTQNMNYAVKYQLLSALLTSCGLNVSELTHNISQTPLSTPQITKQSKSALWLVGCGV
;
A
#
# COMPACT_ATOMS: atom_id res chain seq x y z
N MET A 1 22.65 -21.76 -31.13
CA MET A 1 22.96 -20.66 -30.21
C MET A 1 23.41 -21.28 -28.90
N PRO A 2 24.54 -20.87 -28.30
CA PRO A 2 24.99 -21.41 -27.03
C PRO A 2 23.96 -21.12 -25.93
N THR A 3 23.25 -22.14 -25.49
CA THR A 3 22.35 -22.07 -24.33
C THR A 3 23.20 -21.91 -23.08
N LEU A 4 23.01 -20.82 -22.34
CA LEU A 4 23.61 -20.66 -21.02
C LEU A 4 23.04 -21.74 -20.09
N VAL A 5 23.89 -22.68 -19.67
CA VAL A 5 23.59 -23.59 -18.56
C VAL A 5 23.93 -22.86 -17.26
N PRO A 6 23.12 -22.96 -16.19
CA PRO A 6 23.46 -22.42 -14.87
C PRO A 6 24.90 -22.75 -14.48
N GLY A 7 25.72 -21.73 -14.21
CA GLY A 7 27.14 -21.88 -13.86
C GLY A 7 28.16 -21.84 -15.03
N ALA A 8 27.74 -21.82 -16.29
CA ALA A 8 28.64 -21.65 -17.44
C ALA A 8 29.05 -20.17 -17.62
N ASN A 9 30.34 -19.94 -17.89
CA ASN A 9 30.89 -18.59 -18.09
C ASN A 9 30.96 -18.25 -19.57
N THR A 10 30.15 -17.32 -20.04
CA THR A 10 30.07 -16.96 -21.46
C THR A 10 30.57 -15.53 -21.68
N PRO A 11 31.52 -15.29 -22.60
CA PRO A 11 31.96 -13.93 -22.92
C PRO A 11 30.87 -13.09 -23.59
N ILE A 12 30.80 -11.80 -23.23
CA ILE A 12 29.89 -10.84 -23.86
C ILE A 12 30.64 -10.17 -25.03
N PRO A 13 30.18 -10.32 -26.28
CA PRO A 13 30.97 -9.94 -27.46
C PRO A 13 30.98 -8.43 -27.76
N HIS A 14 29.94 -7.69 -27.34
CA HIS A 14 29.75 -6.29 -27.72
C HIS A 14 29.28 -5.41 -26.55
N THR A 15 29.62 -4.11 -26.62
CA THR A 15 29.14 -3.06 -25.72
C THR A 15 28.62 -1.88 -26.57
N PRO A 16 27.52 -1.18 -26.20
CA PRO A 16 26.69 -1.42 -25.01
C PRO A 16 25.98 -2.77 -25.08
N CYS A 17 25.89 -3.45 -23.93
CA CYS A 17 25.34 -4.80 -23.85
C CYS A 17 23.83 -4.71 -23.74
N GLN A 18 23.11 -5.34 -24.67
CA GLN A 18 21.66 -5.46 -24.59
C GLN A 18 21.27 -6.73 -23.83
N VAL A 19 20.41 -6.59 -22.83
CA VAL A 19 19.81 -7.71 -22.12
C VAL A 19 18.30 -7.65 -22.28
N VAL A 20 17.73 -8.62 -22.98
CA VAL A 20 16.28 -8.75 -23.12
C VAL A 20 15.77 -9.71 -22.05
N VAL A 21 14.78 -9.28 -21.29
CA VAL A 21 14.09 -10.12 -20.30
C VAL A 21 12.65 -10.27 -20.75
N THR A 22 12.25 -11.52 -20.99
CA THR A 22 10.92 -11.87 -21.50
C THR A 22 10.21 -12.84 -20.54
N SER A 23 8.96 -12.54 -20.21
CA SER A 23 8.09 -13.45 -19.49
C SER A 23 7.45 -14.44 -20.47
N GLN A 24 7.61 -15.75 -20.24
CA GLN A 24 6.97 -16.78 -21.07
C GLN A 24 5.57 -17.16 -20.56
N ASN A 25 5.17 -16.66 -19.39
CA ASN A 25 3.85 -16.89 -18.81
C ASN A 25 2.95 -15.65 -18.95
N ALA A 26 1.85 -15.59 -18.19
CA ALA A 26 0.90 -14.49 -18.25
C ALA A 26 1.39 -13.20 -17.55
N ASN A 27 2.41 -13.30 -16.70
CA ASN A 27 2.89 -12.20 -15.86
C ASN A 27 3.60 -11.14 -16.70
N ARG A 28 3.34 -9.87 -16.39
CA ARG A 28 3.87 -8.71 -17.09
C ARG A 28 4.84 -7.94 -16.21
N PHE A 29 5.84 -7.37 -16.85
CA PHE A 29 6.80 -6.53 -16.19
C PHE A 29 6.22 -5.13 -15.96
N GLY A 30 6.52 -4.54 -14.81
CA GLY A 30 5.93 -3.28 -14.38
C GLY A 30 4.52 -3.39 -13.80
N VAL A 31 3.90 -4.58 -13.86
CA VAL A 31 2.57 -4.85 -13.27
C VAL A 31 2.65 -5.99 -12.25
N GLU A 32 2.94 -7.22 -12.68
CA GLU A 32 3.06 -8.35 -11.76
C GLU A 32 4.52 -8.62 -11.35
N MET A 33 5.49 -8.26 -12.21
CA MET A 33 6.91 -8.54 -12.00
C MET A 33 7.79 -7.30 -12.18
N GLY A 34 8.79 -7.15 -11.31
CA GLY A 34 9.85 -6.16 -11.41
C GLY A 34 11.18 -6.74 -11.85
N CYS A 35 12.06 -5.85 -12.31
CA CYS A 35 13.47 -6.15 -12.56
C CYS A 35 14.32 -5.05 -11.91
N VAL A 36 15.43 -5.47 -11.30
CA VAL A 36 16.43 -4.56 -10.76
C VAL A 36 17.84 -5.06 -11.07
N TRP A 37 18.68 -4.12 -11.49
CA TRP A 37 20.12 -4.33 -11.65
C TRP A 37 20.88 -3.77 -10.45
N ILE A 38 21.79 -4.57 -9.90
CA ILE A 38 22.59 -4.20 -8.72
C ILE A 38 24.07 -4.41 -9.04
N ALA A 39 24.83 -3.31 -9.00
CA ALA A 39 26.28 -3.31 -9.17
C ALA A 39 26.97 -3.44 -7.80
N MET A 40 27.93 -4.34 -7.68
CA MET A 40 28.57 -4.72 -6.42
C MET A 40 30.09 -4.84 -6.52
N ASP A 41 30.77 -4.66 -5.38
CA ASP A 41 32.20 -4.88 -5.19
C ASP A 41 32.54 -6.38 -5.04
N ALA A 42 33.83 -6.71 -4.87
CA ALA A 42 34.30 -8.07 -4.63
C ALA A 42 33.73 -8.70 -3.33
N SER A 43 33.31 -7.87 -2.38
CA SER A 43 32.68 -8.27 -1.12
C SER A 43 31.15 -8.37 -1.21
N ARG A 44 30.57 -8.27 -2.41
CA ARG A 44 29.12 -8.35 -2.66
C ARG A 44 28.30 -7.21 -2.03
N ARG A 45 28.93 -6.07 -1.78
CA ARG A 45 28.25 -4.86 -1.32
C ARG A 45 27.93 -3.99 -2.51
N ALA A 46 26.76 -3.35 -2.50
CA ALA A 46 26.38 -2.46 -3.57
C ALA A 46 27.35 -1.27 -3.68
N THR A 47 27.68 -0.92 -4.91
CA THR A 47 28.67 0.13 -5.25
C THR A 47 28.03 1.38 -5.81
N THR A 48 26.77 1.30 -6.20
CA THR A 48 25.95 2.40 -6.71
C THR A 48 24.47 2.09 -6.45
N SER A 49 23.61 3.09 -6.63
CA SER A 49 22.17 2.91 -6.53
C SER A 49 21.67 1.87 -7.56
N PRO A 50 20.77 0.94 -7.19
CA PRO A 50 20.20 -0.01 -8.13
C PRO A 50 19.48 0.66 -9.30
N ALA A 51 19.44 0.01 -10.46
CA ALA A 51 18.64 0.45 -11.60
C ALA A 51 17.36 -0.38 -11.70
N TYR A 52 16.21 0.26 -11.55
CA TYR A 52 14.88 -0.37 -11.59
C TYR A 52 14.20 -0.15 -12.93
N LEU A 53 13.15 -0.91 -13.23
CA LEU A 53 12.31 -0.67 -14.42
C LEU A 53 11.80 0.79 -14.51
N HIS A 54 11.53 1.43 -13.37
CA HIS A 54 11.07 2.83 -13.29
C HIS A 54 12.20 3.85 -13.05
N GLU A 55 13.42 3.38 -12.79
CA GLU A 55 14.53 4.24 -12.40
C GLU A 55 15.78 3.81 -13.18
N SER A 56 15.82 4.25 -14.44
CA SER A 56 17.00 4.08 -15.29
C SER A 56 18.18 4.85 -14.71
N LYS A 57 19.39 4.34 -14.96
CA LYS A 57 20.66 4.96 -14.64
C LYS A 57 21.41 5.30 -15.92
N ASP A 58 22.38 6.18 -15.83
CA ASP A 58 23.29 6.52 -16.93
C ASP A 58 24.04 5.29 -17.47
N TRP A 59 24.25 4.28 -16.63
CA TRP A 59 24.86 3.00 -17.02
C TRP A 59 23.86 1.88 -17.35
N ALA A 60 22.56 2.07 -17.09
CA ALA A 60 21.52 1.08 -17.36
C ALA A 60 20.19 1.74 -17.71
N THR A 61 19.84 1.71 -18.98
CA THR A 61 18.58 2.25 -19.49
C THR A 61 17.67 1.11 -19.93
N VAL A 62 16.36 1.28 -19.76
CA VAL A 62 15.36 0.28 -20.18
C VAL A 62 14.44 0.86 -21.25
N THR A 63 14.17 0.05 -22.27
CA THR A 63 13.12 0.31 -23.28
C THR A 63 12.07 -0.78 -23.16
N VAL A 64 10.80 -0.38 -23.13
CA VAL A 64 9.67 -1.33 -23.13
C VAL A 64 9.39 -1.75 -24.56
N GLU A 65 9.59 -3.03 -24.86
CA GLU A 65 9.21 -3.59 -26.18
C GLU A 65 7.75 -4.07 -26.15
N SER A 66 7.34 -4.68 -25.04
CA SER A 66 5.95 -5.02 -24.73
C SER A 66 5.76 -5.19 -23.21
N GLU A 67 4.52 -5.35 -22.75
CA GLU A 67 4.23 -5.63 -21.33
C GLU A 67 4.92 -6.92 -20.82
N LYS A 68 5.37 -7.81 -21.70
CA LYS A 68 6.07 -9.05 -21.35
C LYS A 68 7.55 -9.06 -21.70
N SER A 69 8.08 -8.01 -22.35
CA SER A 69 9.45 -7.97 -22.85
C SER A 69 10.07 -6.59 -22.64
N HIS A 70 11.17 -6.54 -21.90
CA HIS A 70 11.93 -5.31 -21.66
C HIS A 70 13.37 -5.48 -22.15
N VAL A 71 13.88 -4.44 -22.80
CA VAL A 71 15.24 -4.39 -23.33
C VAL A 71 16.07 -3.44 -22.47
N TRP A 72 17.04 -3.98 -21.76
CA TRP A 72 18.03 -3.22 -21.01
C TRP A 72 19.24 -2.94 -21.87
N THR A 73 19.64 -1.68 -21.97
CA THR A 73 20.91 -1.28 -22.58
C THR A 73 21.89 -0.89 -21.47
N LEU A 74 22.94 -1.70 -21.30
CA LEU A 74 23.92 -1.56 -20.23
C LEU A 74 25.25 -1.01 -20.78
N ASP A 75 25.71 0.09 -20.21
CA ASP A 75 27.06 0.59 -20.40
C ASP A 75 28.00 -0.06 -19.37
N LEU A 76 28.53 -1.22 -19.75
CA LEU A 76 29.43 -2.00 -18.90
C LEU A 76 30.75 -1.27 -18.62
N ALA A 77 31.23 -0.42 -19.52
CA ALA A 77 32.44 0.36 -19.28
C ALA A 77 32.20 1.40 -18.19
N ASN A 78 31.06 2.10 -18.26
CA ASN A 78 30.68 3.09 -17.26
C ASN A 78 30.53 2.46 -15.86
N VAL A 79 29.68 1.44 -15.71
CA VAL A 79 29.41 0.86 -14.37
C VAL A 79 30.64 0.20 -13.74
N PHE A 80 31.49 -0.50 -14.52
CA PHE A 80 32.68 -1.17 -13.97
C PHE A 80 33.83 -0.21 -13.68
N SER A 81 33.89 0.97 -14.31
CA SER A 81 35.00 1.92 -14.11
C SER A 81 34.80 2.89 -12.95
N GLN A 82 33.56 3.28 -12.64
CA GLN A 82 33.31 4.38 -11.72
C GLN A 82 33.39 4.01 -10.22
N ASN A 83 33.13 2.76 -9.82
CA ASN A 83 32.87 2.45 -8.40
C ASN A 83 33.45 1.12 -7.89
N GLN A 84 34.59 0.66 -8.42
CA GLN A 84 35.21 -0.64 -8.06
C GLN A 84 34.27 -1.86 -8.24
N THR A 85 33.25 -1.72 -9.08
CA THR A 85 32.27 -2.76 -9.36
C THR A 85 32.97 -3.97 -9.99
N GLN A 86 32.72 -5.16 -9.43
CA GLN A 86 33.21 -6.43 -9.95
C GLN A 86 32.08 -7.36 -10.41
N HIS A 87 30.87 -7.14 -9.91
CA HIS A 87 29.69 -7.93 -10.25
C HIS A 87 28.50 -7.03 -10.52
N LEU A 88 27.69 -7.41 -11.50
CA LEU A 88 26.43 -6.78 -11.83
C LEU A 88 25.38 -7.88 -11.90
N GLN A 89 24.38 -7.85 -11.01
CA GLN A 89 23.34 -8.89 -10.95
C GLN A 89 21.98 -8.34 -11.39
N LEU A 90 21.27 -9.16 -12.15
CA LEU A 90 19.86 -8.95 -12.46
C LEU A 90 19.01 -9.80 -11.51
N ILE A 91 18.14 -9.12 -10.78
CA ILE A 91 17.12 -9.75 -9.95
C ILE A 91 15.77 -9.52 -10.62
N VAL A 92 15.01 -10.61 -10.80
CA VAL A 92 13.60 -10.55 -11.18
C VAL A 92 12.78 -10.91 -9.96
N TYR A 93 11.77 -10.11 -9.67
CA TYR A 93 10.93 -10.28 -8.49
C TYR A 93 9.47 -10.10 -8.85
N ALA A 94 8.57 -10.80 -8.15
CA ALA A 94 7.16 -10.50 -8.21
C ALA A 94 6.91 -9.24 -7.37
N TYR A 95 6.18 -8.27 -7.92
CA TYR A 95 5.66 -7.19 -7.11
C TYR A 95 4.70 -7.78 -6.08
N GLN A 96 4.82 -7.32 -4.84
CA GLN A 96 3.88 -7.71 -3.80
C GLN A 96 2.83 -6.61 -3.68
N ASP A 97 1.73 -6.75 -4.42
CA ASP A 97 0.50 -6.05 -4.08
C ASP A 97 -0.37 -6.97 -3.25
N ALA A 98 -0.51 -6.62 -1.98
CA ALA A 98 -1.37 -7.34 -1.07
C ALA A 98 -2.86 -7.03 -1.28
N SER A 99 -3.20 -6.07 -2.16
CA SER A 99 -4.53 -5.54 -2.43
C SER A 99 -5.20 -6.05 -3.72
N VAL A 100 -4.49 -6.74 -4.61
CA VAL A 100 -5.03 -7.28 -5.88
C VAL A 100 -5.29 -8.77 -5.75
N ILE A 101 -6.53 -9.22 -6.02
CA ILE A 101 -6.85 -10.64 -6.21
C ILE A 101 -6.30 -11.08 -7.57
N ALA A 102 -5.00 -11.33 -7.65
CA ALA A 102 -4.34 -11.96 -8.79
C ALA A 102 -3.85 -13.36 -8.38
N PRO A 103 -3.77 -14.33 -9.32
CA PRO A 103 -3.16 -15.62 -9.05
C PRO A 103 -1.77 -15.43 -8.44
N ALA A 104 -1.33 -16.35 -7.59
CA ALA A 104 -0.02 -16.27 -6.95
C ALA A 104 1.08 -16.09 -8.02
N VAL A 105 1.55 -14.84 -8.18
CA VAL A 105 2.59 -14.52 -9.15
C VAL A 105 3.88 -15.15 -8.67
N GLU A 106 4.45 -16.02 -9.49
CA GLU A 106 5.71 -16.68 -9.23
C GLU A 106 6.72 -16.28 -10.30
N VAL A 107 7.95 -16.03 -9.86
CA VAL A 107 9.07 -15.80 -10.76
C VAL A 107 9.50 -17.16 -11.31
N ASN A 108 9.02 -17.48 -12.50
CA ASN A 108 9.36 -18.70 -13.23
C ASN A 108 9.16 -18.47 -14.74
N ASP A 109 9.69 -19.37 -15.56
CA ASP A 109 9.53 -19.39 -17.01
C ASP A 109 9.91 -18.05 -17.67
N LEU A 110 11.17 -17.63 -17.48
CA LEU A 110 11.71 -16.41 -18.08
C LEU A 110 12.68 -16.74 -19.22
N GLY A 111 12.58 -15.99 -20.31
CA GLY A 111 13.60 -15.93 -21.35
C GLY A 111 14.54 -14.75 -21.12
N ILE A 112 15.84 -14.98 -21.16
CA ILE A 112 16.87 -13.94 -21.01
C ILE A 112 17.80 -14.05 -22.22
N LYS A 113 17.93 -12.95 -22.98
CA LYS A 113 18.90 -12.86 -24.07
C LYS A 113 19.95 -11.82 -23.75
N VAL A 114 21.22 -12.16 -23.96
CA VAL A 114 22.36 -11.25 -23.75
C VAL A 114 23.06 -11.04 -25.10
N GLY A 115 22.92 -9.86 -25.68
CA GLY A 115 23.32 -9.59 -27.06
C GLY A 115 22.53 -10.43 -28.07
N SER A 116 23.13 -10.69 -29.23
CA SER A 116 22.55 -11.50 -30.30
C SER A 116 22.78 -13.01 -30.14
N ASP A 117 23.70 -13.40 -29.26
CA ASP A 117 24.36 -14.71 -29.36
C ASP A 117 24.09 -15.62 -28.15
N ILE A 118 23.53 -15.09 -27.07
CA ILE A 118 23.40 -15.80 -25.80
C ILE A 118 21.93 -15.86 -25.37
N ASP A 119 21.41 -17.07 -25.26
CA ASP A 119 20.06 -17.33 -24.75
C ASP A 119 20.12 -18.12 -23.44
N TYR A 120 19.28 -17.73 -22.48
CA TYR A 120 19.07 -18.41 -21.22
C TYR A 120 17.57 -18.55 -20.96
N ALA A 121 17.14 -19.77 -20.64
CA ALA A 121 15.79 -20.02 -20.14
C ALA A 121 15.87 -20.31 -18.64
N PHE A 122 15.32 -19.41 -17.83
CA PHE A 122 15.18 -19.62 -16.40
C PHE A 122 13.90 -20.41 -16.14
N HIS A 123 14.06 -21.60 -15.58
CA HIS A 123 12.99 -22.44 -15.08
C HIS A 123 13.41 -23.06 -13.75
N THR A 124 12.52 -23.05 -12.76
CA THR A 124 12.75 -23.68 -11.46
C THR A 124 11.60 -24.61 -11.10
N PRO A 125 11.87 -25.81 -10.54
CA PRO A 125 10.84 -26.69 -10.02
C PRO A 125 10.32 -26.23 -8.64
N GLU A 126 10.97 -25.24 -8.02
CA GLU A 126 10.58 -24.68 -6.74
C GLU A 126 9.29 -23.85 -6.88
N ARG A 127 8.40 -23.97 -5.89
CA ARG A 127 7.12 -23.25 -5.86
C ARG A 127 7.24 -22.00 -5.02
N HIS A 128 6.35 -21.04 -5.27
CA HIS A 128 6.21 -19.81 -4.49
C HIS A 128 7.44 -18.91 -4.53
N ILE A 129 8.20 -18.94 -5.63
CA ILE A 129 9.36 -18.08 -5.79
C ILE A 129 8.90 -16.64 -6.05
N LYS A 130 9.31 -15.73 -5.17
CA LYS A 130 8.95 -14.31 -5.21
C LYS A 130 10.08 -13.42 -5.71
N ALA A 131 11.31 -13.89 -5.66
CA ALA A 131 12.44 -13.21 -6.27
C ALA A 131 13.52 -14.22 -6.65
N SER A 132 14.25 -13.94 -7.74
CA SER A 132 15.41 -14.73 -8.13
C SER A 132 16.48 -13.88 -8.78
N ILE A 133 17.74 -14.18 -8.46
CA ILE A 133 18.89 -13.69 -9.21
C ILE A 133 19.06 -14.60 -10.42
N VAL A 134 18.82 -14.05 -11.61
CA VAL A 134 18.74 -14.82 -12.85
C VAL A 134 19.99 -14.69 -13.72
N LEU A 135 20.73 -13.60 -13.58
CA LEU A 135 21.92 -13.32 -14.38
C LEU A 135 22.94 -12.54 -13.57
N GLU A 136 24.22 -12.86 -13.76
CA GLU A 136 25.34 -12.06 -13.29
C GLU A 136 26.30 -11.75 -14.43
N ILE A 137 26.71 -10.49 -14.54
CA ILE A 137 27.77 -9.99 -15.40
C ILE A 137 28.96 -9.60 -14.54
N TYR A 138 30.17 -9.95 -14.96
CA TYR A 138 31.41 -9.62 -14.27
C TYR A 138 32.57 -9.45 -15.26
N GLN A 139 33.64 -8.78 -14.84
CA GLN A 139 34.83 -8.60 -15.66
C GLN A 139 35.94 -9.55 -15.19
N ARG A 140 36.57 -10.27 -16.12
CA ARG A 140 37.73 -11.12 -15.84
C ARG A 140 38.72 -11.06 -16.99
N ASN A 141 39.98 -10.74 -16.70
CA ASN A 141 41.06 -10.61 -17.69
C ASN A 141 40.73 -9.59 -18.80
N GLY A 142 40.15 -8.45 -18.45
CA GLY A 142 39.79 -7.39 -19.40
C GLY A 142 38.55 -7.67 -20.25
N GLN A 143 37.92 -8.84 -20.12
CA GLN A 143 36.73 -9.22 -20.88
C GLN A 143 35.51 -9.32 -19.96
N TYR A 144 34.37 -8.78 -20.39
CA TYR A 144 33.08 -8.98 -19.73
C TYR A 144 32.55 -10.38 -20.00
N LYS A 145 32.02 -11.01 -18.97
CA LYS A 145 31.43 -12.34 -19.02
C LYS A 145 30.10 -12.32 -18.29
N CYS A 146 29.16 -13.13 -18.74
CA CYS A 146 27.93 -13.40 -18.02
C CYS A 146 27.84 -14.87 -17.61
N ARG A 147 27.09 -15.14 -16.55
CA ARG A 147 26.68 -16.48 -16.13
C ARG A 147 25.25 -16.47 -15.65
N ALA A 148 24.52 -17.53 -15.97
CA ALA A 148 23.17 -17.76 -15.44
C ALA A 148 23.25 -18.14 -13.96
N LEU A 149 22.37 -17.54 -13.16
CA LEU A 149 22.17 -17.85 -11.76
C LEU A 149 20.71 -18.29 -11.55
N ALA A 150 20.48 -19.05 -10.48
CA ALA A 150 19.15 -19.50 -10.08
C ALA A 150 19.03 -19.47 -8.55
N GLU A 151 19.53 -18.39 -7.94
CA GLU A 151 19.33 -18.18 -6.50
C GLU A 151 17.91 -17.66 -6.29
N THR A 152 17.06 -18.44 -5.66
CA THR A 152 15.64 -18.17 -5.46
C THR A 152 15.34 -17.76 -4.02
N SER A 153 14.26 -16.99 -3.83
CA SER A 153 13.72 -16.62 -2.53
C SER A 153 12.19 -16.68 -2.57
N SER A 154 11.61 -17.32 -1.55
CA SER A 154 10.16 -17.32 -1.31
C SER A 154 9.67 -16.11 -0.50
N GLN A 155 10.59 -15.32 0.08
CA GLN A 155 10.29 -14.24 1.02
C GLN A 155 10.45 -12.83 0.44
N SER A 156 10.26 -12.66 -0.88
CA SER A 156 10.36 -11.36 -1.58
C SER A 156 11.78 -10.81 -1.79
N LEU A 157 11.87 -9.63 -2.40
CA LEU A 157 13.09 -8.86 -2.68
C LEU A 157 13.80 -8.40 -1.38
N ALA A 158 13.06 -8.26 -0.27
CA ALA A 158 13.57 -7.80 1.02
C ALA A 158 14.71 -8.68 1.58
N ASN A 159 14.63 -10.01 1.38
CA ASN A 159 15.68 -10.92 1.84
C ASN A 159 17.00 -10.72 1.07
N PHE A 160 16.91 -10.38 -0.22
CA PHE A 160 18.10 -9.99 -0.99
C PHE A 160 18.63 -8.63 -0.53
N ALA A 161 17.76 -7.69 -0.16
CA ALA A 161 18.14 -6.38 0.35
C ALA A 161 18.97 -6.46 1.64
N GLU A 162 18.54 -7.28 2.61
CA GLU A 162 19.27 -7.53 3.85
C GLU A 162 20.66 -8.12 3.59
N ARG A 163 20.74 -9.14 2.71
CA ARG A 163 22.00 -9.78 2.34
C ARG A 163 22.98 -8.83 1.65
N LEU A 164 22.45 -7.91 0.84
CA LEU A 164 23.23 -6.93 0.07
C LEU A 164 23.53 -5.65 0.87
N GLN A 165 23.03 -5.55 2.11
CA GLN A 165 23.15 -4.37 2.99
C GLN A 165 22.68 -3.07 2.34
N ILE A 166 21.63 -3.15 1.52
CA ILE A 166 21.02 -2.00 0.86
C ILE A 166 19.52 -2.01 1.05
N SER A 167 18.92 -0.83 1.06
CA SER A 167 17.47 -0.72 0.91
C SER A 167 17.14 -0.93 -0.57
N LEU A 168 16.34 -1.95 -0.87
CA LEU A 168 15.78 -2.18 -2.20
C LEU A 168 14.33 -1.73 -2.22
N ASP A 169 13.98 -0.87 -3.17
CA ASP A 169 12.60 -0.48 -3.43
C ASP A 169 11.87 -1.61 -4.19
N ALA A 170 11.07 -2.39 -3.47
CA ALA A 170 10.23 -3.44 -4.04
C ALA A 170 8.84 -2.92 -4.46
N ARG A 171 8.57 -1.61 -4.32
CA ARG A 171 7.28 -1.02 -4.65
C ARG A 171 7.04 -1.03 -6.15
N TYR A 172 5.78 -0.88 -6.52
CA TYR A 172 5.35 -0.73 -7.89
C TYR A 172 6.07 0.46 -8.55
N PRO A 173 6.46 0.34 -9.83
CA PRO A 173 7.08 1.41 -10.57
C PRO A 173 6.08 2.55 -10.74
N ASN A 174 6.30 3.64 -10.01
CA ASN A 174 5.58 4.89 -10.25
C ASN A 174 6.02 5.41 -11.63
N ASN A 175 5.10 5.38 -12.59
CA ASN A 175 5.19 5.96 -13.94
C ASN A 175 5.95 5.13 -15.01
N MET A 176 5.18 4.41 -15.83
CA MET A 176 5.47 4.33 -17.27
C MET A 176 4.24 4.75 -18.07
N THR A 177 3.84 6.02 -17.94
CA THR A 177 3.45 6.87 -19.09
C THR A 177 3.36 8.35 -18.67
N THR A 178 4.26 9.17 -19.26
CA THR A 178 4.16 10.62 -19.52
C THR A 178 3.98 11.63 -18.38
N GLY A 179 5.09 12.33 -18.05
CA GLY A 179 5.17 13.81 -18.06
C GLY A 179 4.67 14.61 -16.84
N ASN A 180 5.61 15.01 -15.97
CA ASN A 180 5.62 16.18 -15.06
C ASN A 180 4.27 16.78 -14.62
N VAL A 181 3.82 16.46 -13.39
CA VAL A 181 3.52 17.43 -12.31
C VAL A 181 3.79 16.76 -10.95
N LEU A 182 4.30 17.56 -10.02
CA LEU A 182 4.85 17.28 -8.69
C LEU A 182 3.90 16.53 -7.71
N HIS A 183 4.49 15.77 -6.78
CA HIS A 183 3.91 15.23 -5.53
C HIS A 183 2.68 14.31 -5.62
N ALA A 184 2.84 13.02 -5.28
CA ALA A 184 1.73 12.21 -4.79
C ALA A 184 2.23 11.13 -3.80
N ILE A 185 1.93 11.36 -2.52
CA ILE A 185 1.48 10.31 -1.59
C ILE A 185 0.47 9.45 -2.37
N PRO A 186 0.46 8.11 -2.28
CA PRO A 186 -0.42 7.27 -3.10
C PRO A 186 -1.83 7.82 -3.00
N ASP A 187 -2.30 8.34 -4.13
CA ASP A 187 -3.63 8.86 -4.24
C ASP A 187 -4.52 7.63 -4.22
N ASN A 188 -5.15 7.40 -3.07
CA ASN A 188 -6.13 6.35 -2.88
C ASN A 188 -7.44 6.68 -3.63
N ARG A 189 -7.41 7.70 -4.51
CA ARG A 189 -8.43 7.97 -5.50
C ARG A 189 -8.69 6.72 -6.30
N ARG A 190 -9.84 6.13 -5.99
CA ARG A 190 -10.56 5.28 -6.92
C ARG A 190 -10.57 5.97 -8.28
N PRO A 191 -10.55 5.23 -9.40
CA PRO A 191 -10.83 5.81 -10.71
C PRO A 191 -12.00 6.77 -10.57
N ARG A 192 -11.86 8.01 -11.07
CA ARG A 192 -12.86 9.06 -10.89
C ARG A 192 -14.25 8.45 -11.09
N PRO A 193 -15.11 8.45 -10.06
CA PRO A 193 -16.31 7.64 -10.11
C PRO A 193 -17.16 8.06 -11.31
N GLN A 194 -17.61 7.07 -12.06
CA GLN A 194 -18.37 7.26 -13.30
C GLN A 194 -19.85 7.45 -12.95
N PRO A 195 -20.63 8.15 -13.80
CA PRO A 195 -22.07 8.28 -13.58
C PRO A 195 -22.74 6.92 -13.37
N GLY A 196 -23.39 6.75 -12.21
CA GLY A 196 -24.02 5.49 -11.80
C GLY A 196 -23.17 4.57 -10.88
N ASP A 197 -21.91 4.92 -10.61
CA ASP A 197 -21.12 4.22 -9.59
C ASP A 197 -21.68 4.49 -8.19
N THR A 198 -21.76 3.46 -7.35
CA THR A 198 -22.16 3.58 -5.95
C THR A 198 -21.20 2.86 -5.03
N TRP A 199 -20.94 3.42 -3.87
CA TRP A 199 -20.16 2.78 -2.84
C TRP A 199 -20.60 3.20 -1.45
N THR A 200 -20.02 2.55 -0.44
CA THR A 200 -20.38 2.83 0.94
C THR A 200 -19.19 2.98 1.87
N GLY A 201 -19.42 3.67 2.97
CA GLY A 201 -18.53 3.80 4.12
C GLY A 201 -19.31 3.91 5.42
N THR A 202 -18.61 4.22 6.50
CA THR A 202 -19.21 4.47 7.81
C THR A 202 -19.00 5.93 8.19
N ALA A 203 -19.98 6.52 8.86
CA ALA A 203 -19.83 7.81 9.54
C ALA A 203 -20.34 7.69 10.97
N PHE A 204 -19.82 8.54 11.86
CA PHE A 204 -20.34 8.66 13.21
C PHE A 204 -20.63 10.12 13.57
N ALA A 205 -21.77 10.34 14.22
CA ALA A 205 -22.17 11.65 14.71
C ALA A 205 -21.29 12.09 15.88
N ILE A 206 -20.87 13.36 15.89
CA ILE A 206 -20.09 13.98 16.96
C ILE A 206 -20.86 15.05 17.72
N ASP A 207 -21.92 15.59 17.11
CA ASP A 207 -22.90 16.46 17.75
C ASP A 207 -24.28 16.28 17.05
N PRO A 208 -25.32 17.07 17.37
CA PRO A 208 -26.61 16.94 16.72
C PRO A 208 -26.63 17.19 15.21
N TYR A 209 -25.62 17.81 14.60
CA TYR A 209 -25.66 18.21 13.18
C TYR A 209 -24.45 17.76 12.37
N HIS A 210 -23.40 17.23 13.00
CA HIS A 210 -22.15 16.92 12.34
C HIS A 210 -21.74 15.46 12.51
N LEU A 211 -21.14 14.90 11.45
CA LEU A 211 -20.61 13.55 11.42
C LEU A 211 -19.18 13.54 10.88
N LEU A 212 -18.36 12.62 11.37
CA LEU A 212 -17.04 12.33 10.83
C LEU A 212 -17.08 11.09 9.94
N THR A 213 -16.33 11.13 8.83
CA THR A 213 -16.04 9.99 7.96
C THR A 213 -14.66 10.18 7.29
N CYS A 214 -14.26 9.26 6.42
CA CYS A 214 -13.04 9.38 5.64
C CYS A 214 -13.22 10.30 4.43
N GLU A 215 -12.14 10.97 4.03
CA GLU A 215 -12.13 11.83 2.84
C GLU A 215 -12.37 10.98 1.58
N HIS A 216 -11.67 9.86 1.44
CA HIS A 216 -11.81 8.97 0.29
C HIS A 216 -13.21 8.32 0.18
N VAL A 217 -14.02 8.36 1.24
CA VAL A 217 -15.41 7.90 1.21
C VAL A 217 -16.28 8.90 0.46
N VAL A 218 -16.01 10.21 0.58
CA VAL A 218 -16.86 11.27 0.02
C VAL A 218 -16.26 11.93 -1.22
N ASP A 219 -15.01 11.62 -1.55
CA ASP A 219 -14.35 12.11 -2.76
C ASP A 219 -15.11 11.75 -4.04
N GLY A 220 -15.17 12.72 -4.96
CA GLY A 220 -15.81 12.57 -6.27
C GLY A 220 -17.33 12.38 -6.26
N THR A 221 -18.01 12.44 -5.10
CA THR A 221 -19.47 12.23 -4.99
C THR A 221 -20.30 13.43 -5.43
N THR A 222 -21.45 13.17 -6.07
CA THR A 222 -22.47 14.21 -6.35
C THR A 222 -23.59 14.18 -5.32
N GLN A 223 -23.85 13.01 -4.72
CA GLN A 223 -24.86 12.80 -3.69
C GLN A 223 -24.32 11.92 -2.57
N ILE A 224 -24.61 12.31 -1.32
CA ILE A 224 -24.26 11.56 -0.12
C ILE A 224 -25.55 11.33 0.69
N ALA A 225 -25.89 10.07 0.89
CA ALA A 225 -27.02 9.63 1.69
C ALA A 225 -26.53 8.92 2.97
N LEU A 226 -27.08 9.31 4.11
CA LEU A 226 -26.85 8.68 5.40
C LEU A 226 -28.02 7.76 5.71
N ARG A 227 -27.70 6.50 6.01
CA ARG A 227 -28.70 5.46 6.32
C ARG A 227 -28.47 4.86 7.69
N GLN A 228 -29.54 4.66 8.44
CA GLN A 228 -29.50 3.96 9.71
C GLN A 228 -30.81 3.19 9.90
N GLN A 229 -30.71 1.96 10.41
CA GLN A 229 -31.90 1.14 10.65
C GLN A 229 -32.85 1.85 11.63
N GLY A 230 -34.10 2.03 11.20
CA GLY A 230 -35.14 2.67 12.02
C GLY A 230 -35.23 4.19 11.88
N TYR A 231 -34.39 4.82 11.05
CA TYR A 231 -34.47 6.24 10.72
C TYR A 231 -34.65 6.43 9.20
N PRO A 232 -35.29 7.53 8.77
CA PRO A 232 -35.31 7.90 7.36
C PRO A 232 -33.89 8.15 6.83
N ASP A 233 -33.70 7.88 5.53
CA ASP A 233 -32.50 8.31 4.82
C ASP A 233 -32.37 9.84 4.90
N MET A 234 -31.16 10.33 5.17
CA MET A 234 -30.87 11.76 5.26
C MET A 234 -29.81 12.17 4.25
N GLU A 235 -29.96 13.34 3.66
CA GLU A 235 -28.89 13.97 2.89
C GLU A 235 -27.96 14.77 3.80
N CYS A 236 -26.70 14.86 3.41
CA CYS A 236 -25.70 15.68 4.09
C CYS A 236 -24.84 16.46 3.11
N GLN A 237 -24.17 17.49 3.62
CA GLN A 237 -23.20 18.29 2.89
C GLN A 237 -21.81 18.10 3.49
N VAL A 238 -20.80 18.12 2.64
CA VAL A 238 -19.40 18.18 3.08
C VAL A 238 -19.10 19.59 3.58
N VAL A 239 -18.66 19.71 4.83
CA VAL A 239 -18.23 20.98 5.44
C VAL A 239 -16.76 21.24 5.16
N LEU A 240 -15.93 20.24 5.42
CA LEU A 240 -14.48 20.30 5.24
C LEU A 240 -13.93 18.88 5.02
N THR A 241 -12.94 18.78 4.14
CA THR A 241 -12.13 17.58 3.94
C THR A 241 -10.66 17.90 4.18
N ASP A 242 -9.90 16.91 4.64
CA ASP A 242 -8.44 16.94 4.70
C ASP A 242 -7.89 15.65 4.09
N GLU A 243 -7.45 15.75 2.84
CA GLU A 243 -6.78 14.65 2.11
C GLU A 243 -5.55 14.13 2.87
N GLY A 244 -4.87 14.99 3.61
CA GLY A 244 -3.64 14.63 4.33
C GLY A 244 -3.90 13.67 5.49
N SER A 245 -5.01 13.81 6.20
CA SER A 245 -5.37 12.91 7.30
C SER A 245 -6.43 11.87 6.91
N ASP A 246 -6.93 11.90 5.67
CA ASP A 246 -8.07 11.14 5.19
C ASP A 246 -9.31 11.35 6.08
N THR A 247 -9.67 12.61 6.34
CA THR A 247 -10.82 12.96 7.19
C THR A 247 -11.78 13.90 6.50
N ALA A 248 -13.08 13.73 6.78
CA ALA A 248 -14.14 14.59 6.29
C ALA A 248 -15.16 14.87 7.39
N LEU A 249 -15.60 16.13 7.47
CA LEU A 249 -16.71 16.58 8.29
C LEU A 249 -17.94 16.76 7.42
N LEU A 250 -19.01 16.06 7.78
CA LEU A 250 -20.32 16.16 7.14
C LEU A 250 -21.28 16.93 8.03
N LYS A 251 -22.27 17.59 7.41
CA LYS A 251 -23.34 18.30 8.08
C LYS A 251 -24.71 17.88 7.57
N VAL A 252 -25.63 17.66 8.50
CA VAL A 252 -27.06 17.44 8.23
C VAL A 252 -27.88 18.65 8.68
N ASN A 253 -29.08 18.77 8.12
CA ASN A 253 -30.01 19.85 8.45
C ASN A 253 -31.02 19.48 9.55
N GLN A 254 -31.06 18.20 9.95
CA GLN A 254 -31.94 17.69 11.00
C GLN A 254 -31.11 17.13 12.15
N PRO A 255 -31.58 17.27 13.41
CA PRO A 255 -30.82 16.82 14.57
C PRO A 255 -30.68 15.29 14.60
N LEU A 256 -29.46 14.82 14.79
CA LEU A 256 -29.08 13.42 14.96
C LEU A 256 -29.48 12.93 16.37
N PRO A 257 -29.93 11.68 16.51
CA PRO A 257 -30.50 11.16 17.76
C PRO A 257 -29.44 10.86 18.83
N SER A 258 -28.19 10.68 18.43
CA SER A 258 -27.07 10.32 19.31
C SER A 258 -25.75 10.67 18.64
N TYR A 259 -24.73 10.92 19.45
CA TYR A 259 -23.38 11.29 19.01
C TYR A 259 -22.33 10.76 20.00
N LEU A 260 -21.10 10.60 19.52
CA LEU A 260 -19.99 10.01 20.26
C LEU A 260 -19.03 11.10 20.75
N PRO A 261 -18.55 11.02 22.00
CA PRO A 261 -17.56 11.96 22.48
C PRO A 261 -16.19 11.67 21.86
N VAL A 262 -15.58 12.69 21.27
CA VAL A 262 -14.18 12.62 20.80
C VAL A 262 -13.26 12.91 21.98
N ARG A 263 -12.20 12.11 22.13
CA ARG A 263 -11.19 12.31 23.17
C ARG A 263 -10.61 13.72 23.10
N GLU A 264 -10.58 14.43 24.22
CA GLU A 264 -10.02 15.79 24.26
C GLU A 264 -8.52 15.78 24.56
N ARG A 265 -8.09 14.92 25.49
CA ARG A 265 -6.73 14.92 26.04
C ARG A 265 -6.25 13.51 26.33
N GLY A 266 -4.93 13.40 26.50
CA GLY A 266 -4.24 12.16 26.83
C GLY A 266 -3.35 11.70 25.68
N TYR A 267 -2.81 10.51 25.83
CA TYR A 267 -1.95 9.88 24.84
C TYR A 267 -2.41 8.44 24.62
N ASP A 268 -2.21 7.96 23.41
CA ASP A 268 -2.59 6.61 23.02
C ASP A 268 -1.58 5.62 23.60
N LEU A 269 -2.08 4.52 24.17
CA LEU A 269 -1.26 3.51 24.81
C LEU A 269 -1.19 2.23 23.97
N LEU A 270 0.01 1.69 23.79
CA LEU A 270 0.17 0.35 23.21
C LEU A 270 -0.55 -0.68 24.10
N GLY A 271 -1.31 -1.58 23.46
CA GLY A 271 -2.10 -2.60 24.15
C GLY A 271 -3.44 -2.10 24.70
N GLU A 272 -3.77 -0.81 24.56
CA GLU A 272 -5.06 -0.26 24.99
C GLU A 272 -6.20 -0.93 24.22
N GLN A 273 -7.21 -1.43 24.94
CA GLN A 273 -8.34 -2.12 24.33
C GLN A 273 -9.22 -1.14 23.57
N ILE A 274 -9.65 -1.55 22.38
CA ILE A 274 -10.56 -0.77 21.55
C ILE A 274 -11.73 -1.63 21.10
N THR A 275 -12.87 -0.97 20.89
CA THR A 275 -14.05 -1.51 20.20
C THR A 275 -14.31 -0.64 18.98
N THR A 276 -14.57 -1.24 17.82
CA THR A 276 -14.99 -0.51 16.61
C THR A 276 -16.35 -1.00 16.12
N LEU A 277 -17.14 -0.07 15.59
CA LEU A 277 -18.48 -0.32 15.06
C LEU A 277 -18.60 0.29 13.67
N GLY A 278 -19.06 -0.49 12.70
CA GLY A 278 -19.21 0.01 11.33
C GLY A 278 -20.00 -0.89 10.41
N PHE A 279 -20.18 -0.44 9.17
CA PHE A 279 -20.98 -1.10 8.15
C PHE A 279 -20.11 -1.65 7.02
N PRO A 280 -19.74 -2.94 7.06
CA PRO A 280 -18.92 -3.51 6.00
C PRO A 280 -19.74 -3.79 4.72
N LEU A 281 -19.08 -3.62 3.58
CA LEU A 281 -19.55 -3.93 2.23
C LEU A 281 -19.66 -5.45 2.06
N THR A 282 -20.84 -6.00 2.29
CA THR A 282 -21.18 -7.35 1.78
C THR A 282 -22.57 -7.32 1.16
N GLY A 283 -22.68 -7.86 -0.06
CA GLY A 283 -23.90 -7.92 -0.89
C GLY A 283 -25.08 -8.72 -0.30
N LEU A 284 -25.13 -8.91 1.02
CA LEU A 284 -26.20 -9.59 1.74
C LEU A 284 -26.64 -8.87 3.04
N GLY A 285 -26.11 -7.70 3.40
CA GLY A 285 -26.68 -6.92 4.51
C GLY A 285 -25.97 -5.62 4.89
N SER A 286 -26.75 -4.57 5.13
CA SER A 286 -26.33 -3.29 5.73
C SER A 286 -26.25 -3.36 7.26
N GLN A 287 -25.82 -4.51 7.80
CA GLN A 287 -25.87 -4.76 9.25
C GLN A 287 -24.64 -4.18 9.93
N LEU A 288 -24.86 -3.44 11.01
CA LEU A 288 -23.80 -2.93 11.87
C LEU A 288 -23.01 -4.10 12.47
N GLN A 289 -21.69 -4.12 12.22
CA GLN A 289 -20.76 -5.06 12.82
C GLN A 289 -20.00 -4.41 13.97
N VAL A 290 -19.63 -5.23 14.95
CA VAL A 290 -18.85 -4.83 16.13
C VAL A 290 -17.65 -5.74 16.24
N THR A 291 -16.45 -5.17 16.29
CA THR A 291 -15.21 -5.92 16.49
C THR A 291 -14.38 -5.30 17.61
N GLN A 292 -13.53 -6.12 18.23
CA GLN A 292 -12.67 -5.73 19.34
C GLN A 292 -11.23 -6.04 19.01
N GLY A 293 -10.33 -5.28 19.61
CA GLY A 293 -8.89 -5.47 19.50
C GLY A 293 -8.16 -4.53 20.44
N ASN A 294 -6.94 -4.20 20.07
CA ASN A 294 -6.08 -3.29 20.83
C ASN A 294 -5.28 -2.40 19.88
N ILE A 295 -4.78 -1.29 20.42
CA ILE A 295 -3.76 -0.48 19.75
C ILE A 295 -2.47 -1.31 19.68
N ALA A 296 -1.99 -1.57 18.48
CA ALA A 296 -0.80 -2.38 18.19
C ALA A 296 0.45 -1.52 17.91
N GLY A 297 0.26 -0.29 17.47
CA GLY A 297 1.33 0.61 17.07
C GLY A 297 0.89 2.07 17.14
N LEU A 298 1.80 2.96 17.50
CA LEU A 298 1.52 4.40 17.60
C LEU A 298 1.85 5.18 16.33
N GLN A 299 2.22 4.48 15.26
CA GLN A 299 2.59 5.06 13.97
C GLN A 299 2.03 4.21 12.84
N GLY A 300 1.72 4.89 11.73
CA GLY A 300 1.32 4.30 10.47
C GLY A 300 2.47 3.72 9.67
N ILE A 301 2.19 3.40 8.41
CA ILE A 301 3.16 2.97 7.42
C ILE A 301 4.26 4.04 7.28
N GLY A 302 5.52 3.62 7.17
CA GLY A 302 6.64 4.55 7.00
C GLY A 302 6.88 5.47 8.21
N ASN A 303 6.49 5.05 9.42
CA ASN A 303 6.55 5.83 10.66
C ASN A 303 5.67 7.09 10.64
N ASP A 304 4.59 7.09 9.85
CA ASP A 304 3.67 8.22 9.79
C ASP A 304 2.96 8.44 11.12
N ILE A 305 3.23 9.57 11.77
CA ILE A 305 2.71 9.90 13.09
C ILE A 305 1.22 10.21 13.11
N ARG A 306 0.60 10.45 11.95
CA ARG A 306 -0.82 10.78 11.80
C ARG A 306 -1.73 9.59 12.13
N PHE A 307 -1.20 8.38 12.00
CA PHE A 307 -1.97 7.15 12.13
C PHE A 307 -1.50 6.30 13.31
N MET A 308 -2.38 5.41 13.77
CA MET A 308 -2.09 4.34 14.72
C MET A 308 -2.47 3.00 14.10
N GLN A 309 -1.84 1.92 14.55
CA GLN A 309 -2.18 0.55 14.18
C GLN A 309 -3.09 -0.09 15.23
N PHE A 310 -4.06 -0.88 14.80
CA PHE A 310 -4.95 -1.62 15.69
C PHE A 310 -5.27 -3.02 15.16
N THR A 311 -5.65 -3.93 16.06
CA THR A 311 -5.81 -5.36 15.74
C THR A 311 -7.25 -5.81 15.46
N ALA A 312 -8.26 -4.97 15.77
CA ALA A 312 -9.65 -5.34 15.58
C ALA A 312 -9.93 -5.63 14.08
N PRO A 313 -10.51 -6.79 13.72
CA PRO A 313 -10.80 -7.10 12.33
C PRO A 313 -11.74 -6.05 11.71
N ILE A 314 -11.43 -5.62 10.49
CA ILE A 314 -12.28 -4.74 9.68
C ILE A 314 -12.41 -5.29 8.26
N GLN A 315 -13.39 -4.80 7.52
CA GLN A 315 -13.66 -5.19 6.14
C GLN A 315 -13.84 -3.92 5.30
N PRO A 316 -13.80 -4.01 3.96
CA PRO A 316 -14.20 -2.88 3.10
C PRO A 316 -15.54 -2.31 3.58
N GLY A 317 -15.68 -0.98 3.64
CA GLY A 317 -16.87 -0.29 4.19
C GLY A 317 -16.75 0.13 5.67
N SER A 318 -15.80 -0.44 6.41
CA SER A 318 -15.47 0.02 7.78
C SER A 318 -14.73 1.36 7.82
N SER A 319 -14.28 1.91 6.68
CA SER A 319 -13.67 3.25 6.62
C SER A 319 -14.63 4.31 7.17
N GLY A 320 -14.12 5.13 8.09
CA GLY A 320 -14.89 6.10 8.87
C GLY A 320 -15.50 5.54 10.17
N SER A 321 -15.25 4.28 10.53
CA SER A 321 -15.70 3.73 11.83
C SER A 321 -14.91 4.31 13.00
N PRO A 322 -15.53 4.61 14.16
CA PRO A 322 -14.82 5.07 15.35
C PRO A 322 -14.07 3.93 16.03
N LEU A 323 -12.87 4.23 16.56
CA LEU A 323 -12.21 3.41 17.57
C LEU A 323 -12.59 3.93 18.95
N LEU A 324 -13.32 3.12 19.72
CA LEU A 324 -13.83 3.46 21.04
C LEU A 324 -13.00 2.82 22.15
N LEU A 325 -12.63 3.62 23.14
CA LEU A 325 -12.08 3.12 24.40
C LEU A 325 -13.19 2.54 25.29
N PRO A 326 -12.84 1.78 26.35
CA PRO A 326 -13.81 1.31 27.34
C PRO A 326 -14.59 2.43 28.03
N THR A 327 -14.08 3.67 28.00
CA THR A 327 -14.77 4.86 28.50
C THR A 327 -15.90 5.33 27.58
N GLY A 328 -15.96 4.84 26.34
CA GLY A 328 -16.92 5.23 25.31
C GLY A 328 -16.47 6.41 24.44
N GLU A 329 -15.27 6.94 24.65
CA GLU A 329 -14.72 8.03 23.83
C GLU A 329 -14.01 7.52 22.58
N VAL A 330 -14.04 8.33 21.51
CA VAL A 330 -13.37 8.07 20.24
C VAL A 330 -11.90 8.46 20.36
N VAL A 331 -11.00 7.48 20.18
CA VAL A 331 -9.54 7.66 20.18
C VAL A 331 -8.93 7.70 18.78
N GLY A 332 -9.71 7.31 17.77
CA GLY A 332 -9.31 7.42 16.37
C GLY A 332 -10.45 7.00 15.45
N MET A 333 -10.22 7.10 14.14
CA MET A 333 -11.18 6.71 13.11
C MET A 333 -10.51 5.79 12.11
N VAL A 334 -11.14 4.66 11.82
CA VAL A 334 -10.67 3.66 10.86
C VAL A 334 -10.57 4.30 9.48
N THR A 335 -9.44 4.11 8.80
CA THR A 335 -9.18 4.71 7.49
C THR A 335 -8.84 3.64 6.46
N HIS A 336 -7.68 3.02 6.59
CA HIS A 336 -7.14 2.03 5.66
C HIS A 336 -6.74 0.74 6.39
N THR A 337 -6.76 -0.38 5.68
CA THR A 337 -6.17 -1.65 6.13
C THR A 337 -5.12 -2.08 5.13
N ILE A 338 -4.06 -2.77 5.59
CA ILE A 338 -3.20 -3.52 4.68
C ILE A 338 -3.78 -4.92 4.55
N ALA A 339 -4.44 -5.18 3.41
CA ALA A 339 -4.93 -6.51 3.08
C ALA A 339 -3.79 -7.55 3.13
N ASN A 340 -4.11 -8.79 3.53
CA ASN A 340 -3.20 -9.95 3.59
C ASN A 340 -2.00 -9.87 4.57
N THR A 341 -2.04 -8.97 5.55
CA THR A 341 -1.31 -9.13 6.81
C THR A 341 -2.33 -9.47 7.91
N GLN A 342 -2.02 -10.38 8.83
CA GLN A 342 -2.94 -10.65 9.92
C GLN A 342 -3.05 -9.41 10.82
N ASN A 343 -4.18 -8.70 10.72
CA ASN A 343 -4.58 -7.60 11.60
C ASN A 343 -3.70 -6.33 11.59
N MET A 344 -3.16 -5.89 10.43
CA MET A 344 -2.60 -4.53 10.33
C MET A 344 -3.63 -3.54 9.78
N ASN A 345 -4.41 -3.00 10.71
CA ASN A 345 -5.41 -1.98 10.42
C ASN A 345 -4.95 -0.63 10.93
N TYR A 346 -5.28 0.44 10.20
CA TYR A 346 -4.84 1.80 10.53
C TYR A 346 -6.02 2.71 10.82
N ALA A 347 -5.84 3.57 11.81
CA ALA A 347 -6.77 4.61 12.16
C ALA A 347 -6.06 5.97 12.22
N VAL A 348 -6.73 7.01 11.76
CA VAL A 348 -6.31 8.39 12.01
C VAL A 348 -6.53 8.70 13.49
N LYS A 349 -5.57 9.37 14.12
CA LYS A 349 -5.64 9.65 15.56
C LYS A 349 -6.61 10.79 15.87
N TYR A 350 -7.22 10.74 17.06
CA TYR A 350 -8.18 11.75 17.50
C TYR A 350 -7.64 13.19 17.46
N GLN A 351 -6.33 13.41 17.62
CA GLN A 351 -5.75 14.76 17.57
C GLN A 351 -5.97 15.44 16.21
N LEU A 352 -5.96 14.66 15.12
CA LEU A 352 -6.24 15.19 13.78
C LEU A 352 -7.74 15.41 13.56
N LEU A 353 -8.58 14.55 14.14
CA LEU A 353 -10.04 14.79 14.18
C LEU A 353 -10.34 16.10 14.93
N SER A 354 -9.72 16.31 16.09
CA SER A 354 -9.85 17.54 16.88
C SER A 354 -9.37 18.78 16.13
N ALA A 355 -8.28 18.67 15.37
CA ALA A 355 -7.78 19.76 14.53
C ALA A 355 -8.77 20.11 13.40
N LEU A 356 -9.35 19.11 12.74
CA LEU A 356 -10.39 19.29 11.71
C LEU A 356 -11.62 20.01 12.30
N LEU A 357 -12.13 19.52 13.43
CA LEU A 357 -13.29 20.09 14.13
C LEU A 357 -13.04 21.54 14.57
N THR A 358 -11.89 21.80 15.16
CA THR A 358 -11.49 23.16 15.60
C THR A 358 -11.40 24.12 14.41
N SER A 359 -10.90 23.65 13.26
CA SER A 359 -10.82 24.45 12.02
C SER A 359 -12.21 24.84 11.48
N CYS A 360 -13.25 24.08 11.82
CA CYS A 360 -14.64 24.37 11.49
C CYS A 360 -15.36 25.20 12.58
N GLY A 361 -14.66 25.64 13.62
CA GLY A 361 -15.24 26.38 14.74
C GLY A 361 -16.02 25.52 15.74
N LEU A 362 -15.85 24.19 15.71
CA LEU A 362 -16.48 23.27 16.66
C LEU A 362 -15.57 23.08 17.88
N ASN A 363 -16.13 23.27 19.08
CA ASN A 363 -15.37 23.16 20.32
C ASN A 363 -15.36 21.72 20.84
N VAL A 364 -14.23 21.03 20.72
CA VAL A 364 -14.07 19.63 21.14
C VAL A 364 -14.37 19.43 22.63
N SER A 365 -14.09 20.40 23.51
CA SER A 365 -14.40 20.26 24.94
C SER A 365 -15.91 20.12 25.20
N GLU A 366 -16.74 20.73 24.35
CA GLU A 366 -18.20 20.63 24.42
C GLU A 366 -18.72 19.31 23.83
N LEU A 367 -17.86 18.54 23.16
CA LEU A 367 -18.21 17.23 22.59
C LEU A 367 -17.89 16.06 23.53
N THR A 368 -17.31 16.30 24.70
CA THR A 368 -16.89 15.26 25.66
C THR A 368 -18.03 14.73 26.57
N HIS A 369 -19.29 15.06 26.28
CA HIS A 369 -20.41 14.63 27.11
C HIS A 369 -20.61 13.10 27.07
N ASN A 370 -20.99 12.50 28.20
CA ASN A 370 -21.32 11.06 28.35
C ASN A 370 -20.13 10.07 28.36
N ILE A 371 -18.92 10.52 28.70
CA ILE A 371 -17.79 9.61 28.98
C ILE A 371 -18.07 8.86 30.29
N SER A 372 -17.97 7.53 30.26
CA SER A 372 -18.17 6.70 31.44
C SER A 372 -16.96 6.78 32.38
N GLN A 373 -17.22 7.01 33.67
CA GLN A 373 -16.16 6.99 34.70
C GLN A 373 -15.66 5.58 35.02
N THR A 374 -16.41 4.55 34.62
CA THR A 374 -16.03 3.14 34.77
C THR A 374 -15.91 2.47 33.41
N PRO A 375 -14.92 1.59 33.17
CA PRO A 375 -14.79 0.86 31.92
C PRO A 375 -16.07 0.09 31.57
N LEU A 376 -16.62 0.36 30.40
CA LEU A 376 -17.78 -0.33 29.85
C LEU A 376 -17.34 -1.61 29.15
N SER A 377 -18.18 -2.65 29.24
CA SER A 377 -18.06 -3.83 28.40
C SER A 377 -18.47 -3.53 26.96
N THR A 378 -17.98 -4.31 25.99
CA THR A 378 -18.34 -4.10 24.58
C THR A 378 -19.85 -4.12 24.29
N PRO A 379 -20.68 -4.99 24.92
CA PRO A 379 -22.13 -4.89 24.76
C PRO A 379 -22.71 -3.55 25.24
N GLN A 380 -22.17 -2.98 26.33
CA GLN A 380 -22.58 -1.67 26.84
C GLN A 380 -22.16 -0.54 25.90
N ILE A 381 -20.90 -0.55 25.43
CA ILE A 381 -20.38 0.40 24.43
C ILE A 381 -21.25 0.35 23.17
N THR A 382 -21.55 -0.86 22.68
CA THR A 382 -22.38 -1.07 21.49
C THR A 382 -23.78 -0.51 21.69
N LYS A 383 -24.41 -0.80 22.83
CA LYS A 383 -25.75 -0.31 23.12
C LYS A 383 -25.81 1.22 23.18
N GLN A 384 -24.79 1.86 23.75
CA GLN A 384 -24.71 3.32 23.87
C GLN A 384 -24.36 3.98 22.53
N SER A 385 -23.51 3.35 21.71
CA SER A 385 -22.89 4.00 20.56
C SER A 385 -23.63 3.77 19.25
N LYS A 386 -24.31 2.61 19.07
CA LYS A 386 -24.87 2.19 17.77
C LYS A 386 -25.77 3.24 17.08
N SER A 387 -26.50 4.05 17.85
CA SER A 387 -27.41 5.07 17.32
C SER A 387 -26.69 6.30 16.78
N ALA A 388 -25.39 6.44 17.03
CA ALA A 388 -24.55 7.49 16.45
C ALA A 388 -23.92 7.06 15.12
N LEU A 389 -24.01 5.79 14.72
CA LEU A 389 -23.38 5.24 13.51
C LEU A 389 -24.33 5.27 12.32
N TRP A 390 -23.82 5.75 11.19
CA TRP A 390 -24.54 5.89 9.93
C TRP A 390 -23.79 5.20 8.79
N LEU A 391 -24.50 4.46 7.96
CA LEU A 391 -24.01 3.96 6.69
C LEU A 391 -23.98 5.14 5.72
N VAL A 392 -22.80 5.46 5.19
CA VAL A 392 -22.65 6.46 4.13
C VAL A 392 -22.84 5.75 2.81
N GLY A 393 -23.83 6.18 2.03
CA GLY A 393 -24.04 5.79 0.64
C GLY A 393 -23.66 6.93 -0.27
N CYS A 394 -22.77 6.66 -1.22
CA CYS A 394 -22.20 7.63 -2.14
C CYS A 394 -22.57 7.25 -3.57
N GLY A 395 -22.91 8.24 -4.38
CA GLY A 395 -23.22 8.08 -5.80
C GLY A 395 -22.73 9.26 -6.65
N VAL A 396 -22.55 9.00 -7.94
CA VAL A 396 -22.18 10.00 -8.97
C VAL A 396 -23.26 10.18 -10.01
#